data_AF-A0A968WKL9-F1
#
_entry.id   AF-A0A968WKL9-F1
#
_cell.length_a   1.000
_cell.length_b   1.000
_cell.length_c   1.000
_cell.angle_alpha   90.00
_cell.angle_beta   90.00
_cell.angle_gamma   90.00
#
_symmetry.space_group_name_H-M   'P 1'
#
loop_
_entity.id
_entity.type
_entity.pdbx_description
1 polymer ?
#
loop_
_entity_poly.entity_id
_entity_poly.type
_entity_poly.pdbx_seq_one_letter_code
_entity_poly.pdbx_strand_id
1 'polypeptide(L)'
;ISLIITLRLKNFPDKEFESYMLAASCLFVNALEKVIVPIAQKQMERLAMVLARKVKLEDAIAYSLNRLPPLYATCEQGLIQQRQRAYEELANEIESVVVQAILTLSKAPKRLVGPLPLTKFDIEHEQALIELRQILKRDDITWRNVHLVVEKALEYARRNRAGWMKQWQTLGQIYKDLSLQPGDADLSLIDGFQGDGLVIKANSRQVFGTLVDNPRTLAANTLVSMPEVAYIELRSPLFDFPLTYTRREMVDDGVLPE
;
A
#
# COMPACT_ATOMS: atom_id res chain seq x y z
N ILE A 1 -2.45 -15.38 -3.21
CA ILE A 1 -3.37 -14.26 -2.87
C ILE A 1 -4.80 -14.78 -2.68
N SER A 2 -5.38 -15.53 -3.63
CA SER A 2 -6.69 -16.20 -3.43
C SER A 2 -6.75 -17.12 -2.19
N LEU A 3 -5.69 -17.89 -1.91
CA LEU A 3 -5.63 -18.78 -0.74
C LEU A 3 -5.53 -18.06 0.63
N ILE A 4 -4.99 -16.84 0.67
CA ILE A 4 -4.83 -16.08 1.92
C ILE A 4 -6.19 -15.48 2.34
N ILE A 5 -7.02 -15.13 1.36
CA ILE A 5 -8.39 -14.66 1.59
C ILE A 5 -9.26 -15.83 2.07
N THR A 6 -9.10 -17.05 1.53
CA THR A 6 -9.92 -18.21 1.90
C THR A 6 -9.63 -18.76 3.30
N LEU A 7 -8.39 -18.67 3.80
CA LEU A 7 -8.00 -19.34 5.06
C LEU A 7 -8.21 -18.50 6.33
N ARG A 8 -8.58 -17.22 6.22
CA ARG A 8 -8.77 -16.32 7.38
C ARG A 8 -10.22 -15.92 7.67
N LEU A 9 -11.20 -16.50 6.99
CA LEU A 9 -12.63 -16.23 7.20
C LEU A 9 -13.28 -17.07 8.30
N LYS A 10 -12.53 -17.93 9.01
CA LYS A 10 -13.14 -18.89 9.94
C LYS A 10 -13.55 -18.33 11.32
N ASN A 11 -13.24 -17.09 11.68
CA ASN A 11 -13.56 -16.55 13.02
C ASN A 11 -13.88 -15.04 13.04
N PHE A 12 -14.88 -14.58 12.28
CA PHE A 12 -15.53 -13.29 12.57
C PHE A 12 -17.06 -13.47 12.58
N PRO A 13 -17.76 -13.12 13.67
CA PRO A 13 -19.22 -13.13 13.70
C PRO A 13 -19.79 -11.78 13.24
N ASP A 14 -19.28 -11.19 12.16
CA ASP A 14 -19.83 -9.94 11.63
C ASP A 14 -20.37 -10.15 10.22
N LYS A 15 -21.65 -10.52 10.14
CA LYS A 15 -22.44 -10.51 8.90
C LYS A 15 -22.33 -9.17 8.16
N GLU A 16 -22.11 -8.10 8.92
CA GLU A 16 -21.85 -6.76 8.40
C GLU A 16 -20.54 -6.72 7.57
N PHE A 17 -19.44 -7.29 8.06
CA PHE A 17 -18.17 -7.37 7.31
C PHE A 17 -18.31 -8.22 6.03
N GLU A 18 -18.99 -9.36 6.11
CA GLU A 18 -19.24 -10.20 4.93
C GLU A 18 -19.98 -9.43 3.83
N SER A 19 -20.93 -8.56 4.19
CA SER A 19 -21.67 -7.74 3.22
C SER A 19 -20.76 -6.76 2.46
N TYR A 20 -19.74 -6.19 3.11
CA TYR A 20 -18.75 -5.33 2.45
C TYR A 20 -17.75 -6.13 1.61
N MET A 21 -17.46 -7.36 2.01
CA MET A 21 -16.60 -8.28 1.26
C MET A 21 -17.31 -8.96 0.07
N LEU A 22 -18.61 -8.76 -0.10
CA LEU A 22 -19.35 -9.29 -1.26
C LEU A 22 -18.77 -8.79 -2.58
N ALA A 23 -18.37 -7.52 -2.69
CA ALA A 23 -17.77 -7.01 -3.93
C ALA A 23 -16.41 -7.68 -4.25
N ALA A 24 -15.67 -8.14 -3.23
CA ALA A 24 -14.43 -8.88 -3.41
C ALA A 24 -14.67 -10.37 -3.69
N SER A 25 -15.80 -10.92 -3.24
CA SER A 25 -16.17 -12.34 -3.39
C SER A 25 -17.02 -12.61 -4.63
N CYS A 26 -17.78 -11.61 -5.08
CA CYS A 26 -18.69 -11.67 -6.21
C CYS A 26 -18.25 -10.64 -7.26
N LEU A 27 -17.93 -11.12 -8.45
CA LEU A 27 -17.43 -10.31 -9.56
C LEU A 27 -18.58 -9.65 -10.32
N PHE A 28 -19.30 -8.73 -9.67
CA PHE A 28 -20.28 -7.86 -10.32
C PHE A 28 -19.96 -6.39 -10.02
N VAL A 29 -20.30 -5.51 -10.96
CA VAL A 29 -20.09 -4.07 -10.82
C VAL A 29 -21.30 -3.31 -11.36
N ASN A 30 -21.64 -2.19 -10.74
CA ASN A 30 -22.64 -1.28 -11.30
C ASN A 30 -21.97 -0.36 -12.33
N ALA A 31 -22.39 -0.45 -13.59
CA ALA A 31 -21.83 0.32 -14.70
C ALA A 31 -21.90 1.83 -14.47
N LEU A 32 -22.91 2.31 -13.73
CA LEU A 32 -23.12 3.72 -13.44
C LEU A 32 -22.05 4.33 -12.53
N GLU A 33 -21.38 3.55 -11.68
CA GLU A 33 -20.39 4.06 -10.74
C GLU A 33 -19.26 4.83 -11.44
N LYS A 34 -18.76 4.33 -12.58
CA LYS A 34 -17.73 5.03 -13.35
C LYS A 34 -18.28 6.19 -14.19
N VAL A 35 -19.54 6.13 -14.59
CA VAL A 35 -20.17 7.17 -15.43
C VAL A 35 -20.50 8.40 -14.60
N ILE A 36 -20.97 8.21 -13.37
CA ILE A 36 -21.51 9.30 -12.56
C ILE A 36 -20.43 10.17 -11.91
N VAL A 37 -19.26 9.60 -11.58
CA VAL A 37 -18.14 10.31 -10.94
C VAL A 37 -17.74 11.59 -11.70
N PRO A 38 -17.37 11.54 -13.01
CA PRO A 38 -16.97 12.73 -13.74
C PRO A 38 -18.12 13.73 -13.92
N ILE A 39 -19.36 13.25 -14.05
CA ILE A 39 -20.54 14.12 -14.15
C ILE A 39 -20.74 14.88 -12.84
N ALA A 40 -20.71 14.19 -11.69
CA ALA A 40 -20.85 14.79 -10.38
C ALA A 40 -19.75 15.82 -10.09
N GLN A 41 -18.49 15.50 -10.41
CA GLN A 41 -17.37 16.45 -10.30
C GLN A 41 -17.62 17.73 -11.09
N LYS A 42 -17.94 17.60 -12.39
CA LYS A 42 -18.22 18.74 -13.26
C LYS A 42 -19.39 19.60 -12.76
N GLN A 43 -20.46 18.97 -12.29
CA GLN A 43 -21.62 19.68 -11.76
C GLN A 43 -21.32 20.39 -10.44
N MET A 44 -20.53 19.77 -9.56
CA MET A 44 -20.10 20.39 -8.32
C MET A 44 -19.20 21.60 -8.56
N GLU A 45 -18.27 21.52 -9.51
CA GLU A 45 -17.44 22.67 -9.92
C GLU A 45 -18.30 23.81 -10.48
N ARG A 46 -19.24 23.50 -11.38
CA ARG A 46 -20.16 24.48 -11.96
C ARG A 46 -21.00 25.19 -10.90
N LEU A 47 -21.45 24.45 -9.89
CA LEU A 47 -22.33 24.97 -8.83
C LEU A 47 -21.56 25.52 -7.62
N ALA A 48 -20.24 25.38 -7.55
CA ALA A 48 -19.44 25.76 -6.39
C ALA A 48 -19.60 27.24 -5.99
N MET A 49 -19.81 28.14 -6.95
CA MET A 49 -20.03 29.57 -6.71
C MET A 49 -21.46 29.91 -6.25
N VAL A 50 -22.43 29.03 -6.51
CA VAL A 50 -23.86 29.26 -6.24
C VAL A 50 -24.30 28.61 -4.92
N LEU A 51 -23.63 27.54 -4.52
CA LEU A 51 -24.00 26.79 -3.33
C LEU A 51 -23.48 27.47 -2.06
N ALA A 52 -24.39 27.80 -1.15
CA ALA A 52 -24.05 28.32 0.18
C ALA A 52 -23.23 27.33 1.04
N ARG A 53 -23.23 26.04 0.67
CA ARG A 53 -22.57 24.98 1.42
C ARG A 53 -21.88 23.97 0.50
N LYS A 54 -20.66 23.60 0.90
CA LYS A 54 -19.89 22.53 0.27
C LYS A 54 -20.52 21.16 0.56
N VAL A 55 -20.91 20.47 -0.51
CA VAL A 55 -21.36 19.08 -0.50
C VAL A 55 -20.15 18.17 -0.70
N LYS A 56 -20.14 16.99 -0.08
CA LYS A 56 -19.10 15.97 -0.34
C LYS A 56 -19.43 15.23 -1.64
N LEU A 57 -18.40 14.91 -2.43
CA LEU A 57 -18.59 14.24 -3.72
C LEU A 57 -19.22 12.86 -3.53
N GLU A 58 -18.77 12.13 -2.51
CA GLU A 58 -19.24 10.79 -2.16
C GLU A 58 -20.74 10.80 -1.82
N ASP A 59 -21.20 11.81 -1.06
CA ASP A 59 -22.60 11.97 -0.70
C ASP A 59 -23.46 12.24 -1.95
N ALA A 60 -22.99 13.10 -2.86
CA ALA A 60 -23.69 13.42 -4.10
C ALA A 60 -23.78 12.20 -5.03
N ILE A 61 -22.70 11.44 -5.17
CA ILE A 61 -22.66 10.20 -5.96
C ILE A 61 -23.61 9.16 -5.36
N ALA A 62 -23.49 8.86 -4.06
CA ALA A 62 -24.31 7.86 -3.40
C ALA A 62 -25.80 8.22 -3.46
N TYR A 63 -26.14 9.48 -3.21
CA TYR A 63 -27.52 9.96 -3.30
C TYR A 63 -28.08 9.83 -4.73
N SER A 64 -27.25 10.08 -5.74
CA SER A 64 -27.66 9.97 -7.14
C SER A 64 -27.83 8.51 -7.58
N LEU A 65 -26.89 7.64 -7.24
CA LEU A 65 -26.95 6.21 -7.55
C LEU A 65 -28.17 5.53 -6.92
N ASN A 66 -28.55 5.94 -5.70
CA ASN A 66 -29.77 5.45 -5.02
C ASN A 66 -31.08 5.87 -5.70
N ARG A 67 -31.03 6.72 -6.73
CA ARG A 67 -32.18 7.24 -7.47
C ARG A 67 -32.17 6.87 -8.95
N LEU A 68 -31.12 6.24 -9.43
CA LEU A 68 -30.98 5.78 -10.80
C LEU A 68 -31.25 4.27 -10.87
N PRO A 69 -31.73 3.75 -12.01
CA PRO A 69 -31.88 2.31 -12.18
C PRO A 69 -30.50 1.62 -12.08
N PRO A 70 -30.35 0.54 -11.28
CA PRO A 70 -29.08 -0.14 -11.16
C PRO A 70 -28.72 -0.87 -12.47
N LEU A 71 -27.48 -0.69 -12.94
CA LEU A 71 -27.00 -1.31 -14.18
C LEU A 71 -25.83 -2.26 -13.89
N TYR A 72 -26.15 -3.41 -13.28
CA TYR A 72 -25.12 -4.39 -12.94
C TYR A 72 -24.66 -5.20 -14.15
N ALA A 73 -23.36 -5.53 -14.16
CA ALA A 73 -22.74 -6.45 -15.09
C ALA A 73 -21.77 -7.39 -14.37
N THR A 74 -21.73 -8.64 -14.82
CA THR A 74 -20.83 -9.70 -14.33
C THR A 74 -19.73 -10.06 -15.33
N CYS A 75 -19.76 -9.47 -16.53
CA CYS A 75 -18.78 -9.68 -17.59
C CYS A 75 -18.45 -8.37 -18.31
N GLU A 76 -17.31 -8.34 -19.00
CA GLU A 76 -16.83 -7.15 -19.71
C GLU A 76 -17.79 -6.69 -20.80
N GLN A 77 -18.30 -7.60 -21.62
CA GLN A 77 -19.25 -7.27 -22.69
C GLN A 77 -20.54 -6.66 -22.12
N GLY A 78 -21.07 -7.22 -21.03
CA GLY A 78 -22.24 -6.67 -20.34
C GLY A 78 -21.94 -5.28 -19.78
N LEU A 79 -20.75 -5.06 -19.23
CA LEU A 79 -20.34 -3.75 -18.72
C LEU A 79 -20.28 -2.69 -19.83
N ILE A 80 -19.77 -3.05 -21.01
CA ILE A 80 -19.74 -2.15 -22.18
C ILE A 80 -21.15 -1.80 -22.62
N GLN A 81 -22.04 -2.80 -22.74
CA GLN A 81 -23.43 -2.59 -23.12
C GLN A 81 -24.18 -1.69 -22.13
N GLN A 82 -24.03 -1.95 -20.83
CA GLN A 82 -24.68 -1.13 -19.80
C GLN A 82 -24.15 0.31 -19.77
N ARG A 83 -22.85 0.52 -20.06
CA ARG A 83 -22.31 1.88 -20.21
C ARG A 83 -22.86 2.58 -21.43
N GLN A 84 -22.95 1.89 -22.58
CA GLN A 84 -23.52 2.48 -23.78
C GLN A 84 -24.95 2.94 -23.52
N ARG A 85 -25.75 2.07 -22.90
CA ARG A 85 -27.10 2.40 -22.46
C ARG A 85 -27.15 3.61 -21.53
N ALA A 86 -26.24 3.69 -20.57
CA ALA A 86 -26.17 4.84 -19.67
C ALA A 86 -25.92 6.17 -20.41
N TYR A 87 -25.08 6.16 -21.46
CA TYR A 87 -24.79 7.37 -22.25
C TYR A 87 -25.87 7.71 -23.28
N GLU A 88 -26.49 6.71 -23.90
CA GLU A 88 -27.47 6.94 -24.97
C GLU A 88 -28.87 7.20 -24.43
N GLU A 89 -29.30 6.42 -23.42
CA GLU A 89 -30.68 6.47 -22.93
C GLU A 89 -30.83 7.30 -21.65
N LEU A 90 -29.84 7.25 -20.76
CA LEU A 90 -29.97 7.80 -19.40
C LEU A 90 -29.18 9.09 -19.15
N ALA A 91 -28.43 9.60 -20.13
CA ALA A 91 -27.52 10.74 -19.90
C ALA A 91 -28.22 11.97 -19.30
N ASN A 92 -29.36 12.36 -19.86
CA ASN A 92 -30.15 13.50 -19.36
C ASN A 92 -30.70 13.27 -17.95
N GLU A 93 -31.15 12.03 -17.69
CA GLU A 93 -31.67 11.65 -16.37
C GLU A 93 -30.56 11.67 -15.32
N ILE A 94 -29.39 11.09 -15.64
CA ILE A 94 -28.21 11.09 -14.77
C ILE A 94 -27.80 12.52 -14.42
N GLU A 95 -27.69 13.41 -15.41
CA GLU A 95 -27.31 14.80 -15.16
C GLU A 95 -28.34 15.51 -14.26
N SER A 96 -29.64 15.34 -14.55
CA SER A 96 -30.72 15.91 -13.75
C SER A 96 -30.69 15.42 -12.30
N VAL A 97 -30.57 14.11 -12.10
CA VAL A 97 -30.52 13.49 -10.76
C VAL A 97 -29.31 13.99 -9.97
N VAL A 98 -28.13 14.11 -10.61
CA VAL A 98 -26.91 14.63 -9.96
C VAL A 98 -27.09 16.08 -9.53
N VAL A 99 -27.65 16.94 -10.37
CA VAL A 99 -27.92 18.34 -10.00
C VAL A 99 -28.90 18.41 -8.83
N GLN A 100 -29.98 17.62 -8.86
CA GLN A 100 -30.95 17.55 -7.77
C GLN A 100 -30.33 17.03 -6.47
N ALA A 101 -29.43 16.04 -6.55
CA ALA A 101 -28.69 15.51 -5.42
C ALA A 101 -27.87 16.60 -4.73
N ILE A 102 -27.07 17.34 -5.50
CA ILE A 102 -26.22 18.43 -5.02
C ILE A 102 -27.07 19.52 -4.36
N LEU A 103 -28.14 19.96 -5.02
CA LEU A 103 -29.04 20.99 -4.48
C LEU A 103 -29.72 20.53 -3.18
N THR A 104 -30.18 19.27 -3.13
CA THR A 104 -30.84 18.72 -1.94
C THR A 104 -29.87 18.61 -0.76
N LEU A 105 -28.67 18.07 -1.00
CA LEU A 105 -27.64 17.90 0.03
C LEU A 105 -27.09 19.23 0.53
N SER A 106 -27.04 20.27 -0.31
CA SER A 106 -26.61 21.61 0.11
C SER A 106 -27.57 22.24 1.14
N LYS A 107 -28.86 21.91 1.06
CA LYS A 107 -29.92 22.40 1.96
C LYS A 107 -30.07 21.54 3.22
N ALA A 108 -29.62 20.29 3.21
CA ALA A 108 -29.78 19.37 4.31
C ALA A 108 -28.83 19.68 5.49
N PRO A 109 -29.24 19.53 6.76
CA PRO A 109 -28.36 19.74 7.91
C PRO A 109 -27.19 18.73 7.93
N LYS A 110 -26.03 19.13 8.47
CA LYS A 110 -24.88 18.21 8.64
C LYS A 110 -25.29 17.09 9.60
N ARG A 111 -25.40 15.87 9.08
CA ARG A 111 -25.53 14.69 9.93
C ARG A 111 -24.12 14.27 10.36
N LEU A 112 -23.90 14.13 11.67
CA LEU A 112 -22.73 13.44 12.20
C LEU A 112 -22.97 11.94 12.03
N VAL A 113 -22.60 11.41 10.87
CA VAL A 113 -22.63 9.97 10.62
C VAL A 113 -21.22 9.44 10.84
N GLY A 114 -21.09 8.39 11.65
CA GLY A 114 -19.82 7.69 11.81
C GLY A 114 -19.34 7.09 10.48
N PRO A 115 -18.04 6.80 10.34
CA PRO A 115 -17.51 6.17 9.13
C PRO A 115 -18.19 4.82 8.89
N LEU A 116 -18.32 4.44 7.61
CA LEU A 116 -18.74 3.09 7.25
C LEU A 116 -17.80 2.07 7.92
N PRO A 117 -18.30 0.90 8.34
CA PRO A 117 -17.46 -0.16 8.92
C PRO A 117 -16.22 -0.48 8.10
N LEU A 118 -16.32 -0.53 6.76
CA LEU A 118 -15.15 -0.73 5.90
C LEU A 118 -14.07 0.34 6.11
N THR A 119 -14.46 1.60 6.23
CA THR A 119 -13.53 2.69 6.55
C THR A 119 -12.98 2.56 7.98
N LYS A 120 -13.76 2.02 8.92
CA LYS A 120 -13.23 1.68 10.26
C LYS A 120 -12.17 0.59 10.16
N PHE A 121 -12.38 -0.44 9.35
CA PHE A 121 -11.37 -1.47 9.09
C PHE A 121 -10.10 -0.86 8.50
N ASP A 122 -10.20 0.03 7.50
CA ASP A 122 -9.02 0.71 6.96
C ASP A 122 -8.26 1.52 8.02
N ILE A 123 -8.98 2.20 8.92
CA ILE A 123 -8.40 2.96 10.03
C ILE A 123 -7.73 2.04 11.05
N GLU A 124 -8.42 0.98 11.49
CA GLU A 124 -7.91 -0.01 12.45
C GLU A 124 -6.69 -0.77 11.90
N HIS A 125 -6.74 -1.09 10.61
CA HIS A 125 -5.66 -1.66 9.85
C HIS A 125 -4.45 -0.73 9.92
N GLU A 126 -4.55 0.51 9.42
CA GLU A 126 -3.44 1.47 9.44
C GLU A 126 -2.89 1.71 10.85
N GLN A 127 -3.77 1.75 11.86
CA GLN A 127 -3.39 1.85 13.26
C GLN A 127 -2.54 0.66 13.72
N ALA A 128 -2.92 -0.57 13.35
CA ALA A 128 -2.15 -1.77 13.67
C ALA A 128 -0.75 -1.75 13.01
N LEU A 129 -0.61 -1.21 11.79
CA LEU A 129 0.73 -1.00 11.21
C LEU A 129 1.55 0.01 12.00
N ILE A 130 0.96 1.13 12.41
CA ILE A 130 1.65 2.15 13.20
C ILE A 130 2.17 1.52 14.51
N GLU A 131 1.33 0.74 15.19
CA GLU A 131 1.71 0.03 16.41
C GLU A 131 2.83 -0.99 16.14
N LEU A 132 2.75 -1.76 15.05
CA LEU A 132 3.81 -2.69 14.66
C LEU A 132 5.14 -1.99 14.36
N ARG A 133 5.12 -0.84 13.68
CA ARG A 133 6.31 -0.01 13.43
C ARG A 133 6.95 0.45 14.73
N GLN A 134 6.14 0.85 15.71
CA GLN A 134 6.62 1.25 17.04
C GLN A 134 7.22 0.08 17.82
N ILE A 135 6.54 -1.08 17.83
CA ILE A 135 6.99 -2.28 18.54
C ILE A 135 8.31 -2.79 17.94
N LEU A 136 8.38 -2.89 16.61
CA LEU A 136 9.55 -3.39 15.89
C LEU A 136 10.61 -2.31 15.64
N LYS A 137 10.32 -1.06 16.01
CA LYS A 137 11.18 0.13 15.83
C LYS A 137 11.71 0.27 14.40
N ARG A 138 10.81 0.09 13.43
CA ARG A 138 11.10 0.11 12.00
C ARG A 138 9.98 0.82 11.26
N ASP A 139 10.32 1.84 10.49
CA ASP A 139 9.33 2.64 9.74
C ASP A 139 9.04 2.08 8.34
N ASP A 140 9.86 1.13 7.86
CA ASP A 140 9.77 0.50 6.54
C ASP A 140 8.72 -0.63 6.43
N ILE A 141 7.88 -0.79 7.46
CA ILE A 141 6.83 -1.82 7.48
C ILE A 141 5.61 -1.32 6.70
N THR A 142 5.11 -2.17 5.81
CA THR A 142 3.91 -1.99 4.99
C THR A 142 3.07 -3.25 5.00
N TRP A 143 1.83 -3.16 4.49
CA TRP A 143 0.98 -4.32 4.28
C TRP A 143 1.59 -5.42 3.40
N ARG A 144 2.51 -5.05 2.51
CA ARG A 144 3.12 -6.00 1.57
C ARG A 144 4.24 -6.80 2.22
N ASN A 145 5.06 -6.16 3.08
CA ASN A 145 6.24 -6.79 3.67
C ASN A 145 6.07 -7.16 5.16
N VAL A 146 4.97 -6.78 5.82
CA VAL A 146 4.75 -7.03 7.26
C VAL A 146 4.96 -8.50 7.65
N HIS A 147 4.50 -9.44 6.83
CA HIS A 147 4.68 -10.87 7.10
C HIS A 147 6.15 -11.29 7.14
N LEU A 148 6.95 -10.84 6.16
CA LEU A 148 8.39 -11.11 6.09
C LEU A 148 9.14 -10.44 7.23
N VAL A 149 8.81 -9.20 7.54
CA VAL A 149 9.45 -8.42 8.59
C VAL A 149 9.18 -9.05 9.96
N VAL A 150 7.94 -9.45 10.24
CA VAL A 150 7.58 -10.13 11.49
C VAL A 150 8.24 -11.50 11.58
N GLU A 151 8.24 -12.29 10.51
CA GLU A 151 8.89 -13.60 10.47
C GLU A 151 10.39 -13.48 10.78
N LYS A 152 11.10 -12.59 10.08
CA LYS A 152 12.52 -12.32 10.33
C LYS A 152 12.75 -11.85 11.76
N ALA A 153 11.94 -10.91 12.27
CA ALA A 153 12.08 -10.43 13.66
C ALA A 153 11.99 -11.58 14.67
N LEU A 154 11.05 -12.51 14.48
CA LEU A 154 10.90 -13.69 15.31
C LEU A 154 12.10 -14.64 15.17
N GLU A 155 12.64 -14.82 13.96
CA GLU A 155 13.86 -15.62 13.74
C GLU A 155 15.08 -15.01 14.45
N TYR A 156 15.28 -13.69 14.35
CA TYR A 156 16.35 -12.98 15.05
C TYR A 156 16.20 -13.10 16.57
N ALA A 157 14.99 -12.90 17.09
CA ALA A 157 14.72 -13.04 18.52
C ALA A 157 14.97 -14.48 19.03
N ARG A 158 14.70 -15.50 18.20
CA ARG A 158 14.98 -16.91 18.52
C ARG A 158 16.46 -17.25 18.48
N ARG A 159 17.19 -16.76 17.48
CA ARG A 159 18.61 -17.06 17.26
C ARG A 159 19.53 -16.27 18.19
N ASN A 160 19.29 -14.98 18.34
CA ASN A 160 20.18 -14.07 19.04
C ASN A 160 19.49 -13.43 20.25
N ARG A 161 19.35 -14.18 21.35
CA ARG A 161 18.58 -13.72 22.53
C ARG A 161 19.10 -12.40 23.13
N ALA A 162 20.38 -12.09 22.97
CA ALA A 162 21.00 -10.87 23.46
C ALA A 162 21.35 -9.95 22.27
N GLY A 163 20.80 -8.73 22.24
CA GLY A 163 21.20 -7.71 21.28
C GLY A 163 20.51 -7.75 19.90
N TRP A 164 19.65 -8.72 19.60
CA TRP A 164 18.93 -8.76 18.32
C TRP A 164 18.15 -7.48 18.03
N MET A 165 17.60 -6.82 19.05
CA MET A 165 16.87 -5.56 18.87
C MET A 165 17.77 -4.45 18.33
N LYS A 166 19.04 -4.41 18.76
CA LYS A 166 20.01 -3.42 18.27
C LYS A 166 20.35 -3.70 16.80
N GLN A 167 20.65 -4.95 16.46
CA GLN A 167 20.90 -5.39 15.08
C GLN A 167 19.69 -5.12 14.17
N TRP A 168 18.48 -5.34 14.69
CA TRP A 168 17.23 -5.12 13.98
C TRP A 168 16.96 -3.63 13.70
N GLN A 169 17.25 -2.76 14.67
CA GLN A 169 17.21 -1.31 14.50
C GLN A 169 18.25 -0.82 13.49
N THR A 170 19.47 -1.38 13.52
CA THR A 170 20.52 -1.09 12.54
C THR A 170 20.03 -1.34 11.11
N LEU A 171 19.32 -2.45 10.88
CA LEU A 171 18.74 -2.72 9.56
C LEU A 171 17.69 -1.68 9.12
N GLY A 172 16.87 -1.20 10.06
CA GLY A 172 15.91 -0.12 9.78
C GLY A 172 16.60 1.21 9.47
N GLN A 173 17.69 1.53 10.17
CA GLN A 173 18.48 2.73 9.92
C GLN A 173 19.17 2.69 8.55
N ILE A 174 19.78 1.56 8.18
CA ILE A 174 20.38 1.37 6.85
C ILE A 174 19.31 1.55 5.76
N TYR A 175 18.09 1.04 5.97
CA TYR A 175 16.99 1.23 5.03
C TYR A 175 16.72 2.71 4.73
N LYS A 176 16.70 3.52 5.79
CA LYS A 176 16.47 4.95 5.74
C LYS A 176 17.65 5.70 5.11
N ASP A 177 18.88 5.33 5.47
CA ASP A 177 20.10 5.96 4.94
C ASP A 177 20.25 5.71 3.43
N LEU A 178 19.81 4.54 2.95
CA LEU A 178 19.74 4.21 1.53
C LEU A 178 18.56 4.88 0.80
N SER A 179 17.73 5.66 1.50
CA SER A 179 16.55 6.35 0.95
C SER A 179 15.57 5.43 0.21
N LEU A 180 15.49 4.16 0.64
CA LEU A 180 14.62 3.15 0.04
C LEU A 180 13.16 3.39 0.46
N GLN A 181 12.23 3.18 -0.46
CA GLN A 181 10.81 3.21 -0.14
C GLN A 181 10.38 1.87 0.47
N PRO A 182 9.45 1.88 1.44
CA PRO A 182 8.97 0.65 2.06
C PRO A 182 8.48 -0.38 1.04
N GLY A 183 9.18 -1.53 0.96
CA GLY A 183 8.92 -2.61 0.01
C GLY A 183 9.87 -2.67 -1.19
N ASP A 184 10.77 -1.69 -1.36
CA ASP A 184 11.76 -1.66 -2.45
C ASP A 184 12.80 -2.77 -2.34
N ALA A 185 13.21 -3.07 -1.12
CA ALA A 185 14.13 -4.16 -0.82
C ALA A 185 13.81 -4.79 0.54
N ASP A 186 14.33 -6.00 0.74
CA ASP A 186 14.36 -6.68 2.03
C ASP A 186 15.80 -6.78 2.53
N LEU A 187 16.05 -6.33 3.76
CA LEU A 187 17.37 -6.41 4.39
C LEU A 187 17.43 -7.59 5.36
N SER A 188 18.60 -8.20 5.47
CA SER A 188 18.92 -9.23 6.46
C SER A 188 20.41 -9.25 6.74
N LEU A 189 20.77 -9.51 7.99
CA LEU A 189 22.13 -9.82 8.41
C LEU A 189 22.38 -11.33 8.35
N ILE A 190 23.53 -11.72 7.82
CA ILE A 190 24.02 -13.08 7.85
C ILE A 190 25.32 -13.09 8.65
N ASP A 191 25.34 -13.88 9.72
CA ASP A 191 26.57 -14.14 10.48
C ASP A 191 27.32 -15.26 9.74
N GLY A 192 28.35 -14.88 8.98
CA GLY A 192 29.19 -15.79 8.20
C GLY A 192 30.53 -16.08 8.89
N PHE A 193 31.23 -17.12 8.44
CA PHE A 193 32.60 -17.41 8.87
C PHE A 193 33.61 -16.29 8.55
N GLN A 194 33.25 -15.37 7.64
CA GLN A 194 34.05 -14.20 7.23
C GLN A 194 33.65 -12.90 7.96
N GLY A 195 32.70 -12.95 8.90
CA GLY A 195 32.15 -11.80 9.62
C GLY A 195 30.69 -11.49 9.25
N ASP A 196 30.14 -10.43 9.85
CA ASP A 196 28.75 -10.03 9.67
C ASP A 196 28.54 -9.44 8.27
N GLY A 197 27.72 -10.11 7.45
CA GLY A 197 27.36 -9.69 6.10
C GLY A 197 25.98 -9.05 6.04
N LEU A 198 25.84 -7.97 5.27
CA LEU A 198 24.53 -7.39 4.95
C LEU A 198 24.03 -7.96 3.63
N VAL A 199 22.84 -8.57 3.64
CA VAL A 199 22.15 -8.97 2.41
C VAL A 199 20.98 -8.03 2.14
N ILE A 200 20.97 -7.47 0.93
CA ILE A 200 19.91 -6.61 0.42
C ILE A 200 19.28 -7.31 -0.78
N LYS A 201 18.03 -7.74 -0.63
CA LYS A 201 17.25 -8.32 -1.71
C LYS A 201 16.35 -7.25 -2.32
N ALA A 202 16.72 -6.71 -3.48
CA ALA A 202 15.91 -5.74 -4.20
C ALA A 202 14.69 -6.42 -4.84
N ASN A 203 13.52 -5.80 -4.72
CA ASN A 203 12.26 -6.32 -5.23
C ASN A 203 11.92 -5.79 -6.64
N SER A 204 12.68 -4.82 -7.16
CA SER A 204 12.50 -4.27 -8.50
C SER A 204 13.82 -4.10 -9.25
N ARG A 205 13.76 -4.13 -10.58
CA ARG A 205 14.93 -3.89 -11.46
C ARG A 205 15.52 -2.50 -11.26
N GLN A 206 14.67 -1.50 -11.05
CA GLN A 206 15.09 -0.11 -10.88
C GLN A 206 15.88 0.08 -9.58
N VAL A 207 15.37 -0.48 -8.47
CA VAL A 207 16.04 -0.42 -7.17
C VAL A 207 17.37 -1.18 -7.24
N PHE A 208 17.37 -2.38 -7.82
CA PHE A 208 18.60 -3.15 -8.00
C PHE A 208 19.66 -2.40 -8.82
N GLY A 209 19.27 -1.80 -9.96
CA GLY A 209 20.17 -0.99 -10.77
C GLY A 209 20.77 0.18 -9.99
N THR A 210 19.92 0.94 -9.28
CA THR A 210 20.37 2.08 -8.48
C THR A 210 21.40 1.69 -7.40
N LEU A 211 21.20 0.54 -6.74
CA LEU A 211 22.11 0.01 -5.73
C LEU A 211 23.44 -0.48 -6.33
N VAL A 212 23.39 -1.09 -7.51
CA VAL A 212 24.58 -1.61 -8.21
C VAL A 212 25.40 -0.49 -8.85
N ASP A 213 24.74 0.55 -9.36
CA ASP A 213 25.41 1.66 -10.06
C ASP A 213 26.23 2.54 -9.12
N ASN A 214 25.95 2.50 -7.80
CA ASN A 214 26.62 3.33 -6.79
C ASN A 214 27.08 2.52 -5.56
N PRO A 215 28.01 1.56 -5.73
CA PRO A 215 28.43 0.65 -4.66
C PRO A 215 29.16 1.38 -3.52
N ARG A 216 29.87 2.48 -3.83
CA ARG A 216 30.56 3.32 -2.84
C ARG A 216 29.58 4.00 -1.88
N THR A 217 28.52 4.60 -2.41
CA THR A 217 27.46 5.24 -1.60
C THR A 217 26.73 4.20 -0.76
N LEU A 218 26.46 3.03 -1.33
CA LEU A 218 25.88 1.89 -0.63
C LEU A 218 26.73 1.47 0.57
N ALA A 219 28.04 1.29 0.38
CA ALA A 219 28.95 0.93 1.46
C ALA A 219 29.10 2.04 2.50
N ALA A 220 29.27 3.30 2.08
CA ALA A 220 29.38 4.43 2.99
C ALA A 220 28.16 4.53 3.92
N ASN A 221 26.94 4.47 3.37
CA ASN A 221 25.71 4.52 4.16
C ASN A 221 25.54 3.29 5.07
N THR A 222 25.98 2.11 4.61
CA THR A 222 25.96 0.90 5.43
C THR A 222 26.94 0.98 6.60
N LEU A 223 28.16 1.47 6.36
CA LEU A 223 29.23 1.55 7.34
C LEU A 223 28.94 2.54 8.48
N VAL A 224 28.13 3.57 8.24
CA VAL A 224 27.65 4.49 9.30
C VAL A 224 26.90 3.74 10.39
N SER A 225 26.03 2.80 9.98
CA SER A 225 25.17 2.05 10.89
C SER A 225 25.78 0.70 11.30
N MET A 226 26.68 0.14 10.48
CA MET A 226 27.37 -1.14 10.70
C MET A 226 28.86 -1.06 10.28
N PRO A 227 29.74 -0.51 11.13
CA PRO A 227 31.16 -0.29 10.80
C PRO A 227 31.96 -1.56 10.53
N GLU A 228 31.53 -2.69 11.10
CA GLU A 228 32.22 -3.98 11.00
C GLU A 228 31.67 -4.90 9.90
N VAL A 229 30.90 -4.35 8.95
CA VAL A 229 30.39 -5.14 7.83
C VAL A 229 31.53 -5.78 7.04
N ALA A 230 31.49 -7.10 6.90
CA ALA A 230 32.50 -7.85 6.16
C ALA A 230 32.24 -7.79 4.64
N TYR A 231 30.96 -7.80 4.25
CA TYR A 231 30.54 -7.71 2.86
C TYR A 231 29.08 -7.26 2.75
N ILE A 232 28.72 -6.67 1.61
CA ILE A 232 27.35 -6.33 1.23
C ILE A 232 26.99 -7.18 0.03
N GLU A 233 25.93 -7.98 0.16
CA GLU A 233 25.44 -8.86 -0.89
C GLU A 233 24.10 -8.34 -1.44
N LEU A 234 24.10 -8.01 -2.73
CA LEU A 234 22.91 -7.60 -3.46
C LEU A 234 22.29 -8.80 -4.18
N ARG A 235 21.03 -9.08 -3.87
CA ARG A 235 20.22 -10.11 -4.53
C ARG A 235 19.04 -9.49 -5.26
N SER A 236 18.60 -10.15 -6.32
CA SER A 236 17.38 -9.81 -7.03
C SER A 236 16.69 -11.08 -7.49
N PRO A 237 15.35 -11.15 -7.46
CA PRO A 237 14.62 -12.27 -8.06
C PRO A 237 14.77 -12.31 -9.59
N LEU A 238 15.37 -11.28 -10.20
CA LEU A 238 15.59 -11.16 -11.65
C LEU A 238 16.95 -11.69 -12.11
N PHE A 239 17.85 -12.04 -11.19
CA PHE A 239 19.19 -12.54 -11.49
C PHE A 239 19.50 -13.79 -10.65
N ASP A 240 20.11 -14.81 -11.28
CA ASP A 240 20.38 -16.09 -10.63
C ASP A 240 21.63 -16.10 -9.74
N PHE A 241 22.40 -15.01 -9.74
CA PHE A 241 23.62 -14.87 -8.94
C PHE A 241 23.59 -13.60 -8.08
N PRO A 242 24.11 -13.66 -6.85
CA PRO A 242 24.29 -12.47 -6.03
C PRO A 242 25.48 -11.65 -6.50
N LEU A 243 25.41 -10.32 -6.35
CA LEU A 243 26.57 -9.43 -6.46
C LEU A 243 27.08 -9.14 -5.06
N THR A 244 28.37 -9.35 -4.82
CA THR A 244 28.98 -9.14 -3.51
C THR A 244 29.97 -8.00 -3.59
N TYR A 245 29.89 -7.08 -2.65
CA TYR A 245 30.85 -6.01 -2.45
C TYR A 245 31.55 -6.21 -1.11
N THR A 246 32.80 -6.63 -1.16
CA THR A 246 33.60 -7.07 -0.03
C THR A 246 34.33 -5.92 0.65
N ARG A 247 34.71 -6.08 1.92
CA ARG A 247 35.49 -5.07 2.65
C ARG A 247 36.81 -4.70 1.96
N ARG A 248 37.45 -5.65 1.26
CA ARG A 248 38.65 -5.38 0.46
C ARG A 248 38.36 -4.45 -0.71
N GLU A 249 37.28 -4.70 -1.46
CA GLU A 249 36.86 -3.82 -2.54
C GLU A 249 36.46 -2.42 -2.02
N MET A 250 35.89 -2.33 -0.81
CA MET A 250 35.62 -1.04 -0.16
C MET A 250 36.90 -0.25 0.15
N VAL A 251 38.00 -0.93 0.52
CA VAL A 251 39.32 -0.30 0.71
C VAL A 251 39.90 0.12 -0.63
N ASP A 252 39.89 -0.77 -1.63
CA ASP A 252 40.39 -0.49 -2.98
C ASP A 252 39.64 0.71 -3.63
N ASP A 253 38.36 0.87 -3.33
CA ASP A 253 37.53 2.01 -3.78
C ASP A 253 37.68 3.29 -2.94
N GLY A 254 38.48 3.26 -1.87
CA GLY A 254 38.73 4.39 -0.98
C GLY A 254 37.56 4.74 -0.03
N VAL A 255 36.63 3.81 0.20
CA VAL A 255 35.54 3.96 1.18
C VAL A 255 36.05 3.74 2.60
N LEU A 256 37.04 2.85 2.76
CA LEU A 256 37.73 2.58 4.03
C LEU A 256 39.23 2.92 3.90
N PRO A 257 39.89 3.36 4.98
CA PRO A 257 41.35 3.50 4.99
C PRO A 257 42.04 2.12 4.90
N GLU A 258 43.22 2.09 4.27
CA GLU A 258 44.12 0.91 4.23
C GLU A 258 44.63 0.49 5.63
#